data_AF-A0A377NCQ2-F1
#
_entry.id   AF-A0A377NCQ2-F1
#
_cell.length_a   1.000
_cell.length_b   1.000
_cell.length_c   1.000
_cell.angle_alpha   90.00
_cell.angle_beta   90.00
_cell.angle_gamma   90.00
#
_symmetry.space_group_name_H-M   'P 1'
#
loop_
_entity.id
_entity.type
_entity.pdbx_description
1 polymer ?
#
loop_
_entity_poly.entity_id
_entity_poly.type
_entity_poly.pdbx_seq_one_letter_code
_entity_poly.pdbx_strand_id
1 'polypeptide(L)'
;MIQNNLDPDVAERPEDLVVYGGIGKAARNWPAFEAILDSLRKLHADETLLVQSGKPVGIFRTHADAPRVLIANSNLVPHWANWDHFHELDKAGLMMYGQMTAGSWIYIGAQGIVQGTYETFAKQVASTTTAICAVNGS
;
A
#
# COMPACT_ATOMS: atom_id res chain seq x y z
N MET A 1 -6.47 10.35 -4.05
CA MET A 1 -5.94 8.98 -4.14
C MET A 1 -6.45 8.05 -3.05
N ILE A 2 -6.35 8.40 -1.76
CA ILE A 2 -6.83 7.51 -0.67
C ILE A 2 -8.29 7.03 -0.85
N GLN A 3 -9.18 7.89 -1.36
CA GLN A 3 -10.56 7.52 -1.65
C GLN A 3 -10.69 6.58 -2.85
N ASN A 4 -9.82 6.67 -3.88
CA ASN A 4 -9.79 5.73 -5.00
C ASN A 4 -9.42 4.33 -4.53
N ASN A 5 -8.51 4.21 -3.55
CA ASN A 5 -8.17 2.92 -2.93
C ASN A 5 -9.38 2.25 -2.23
N LEU A 6 -10.47 2.97 -1.97
CA LEU A 6 -11.69 2.45 -1.33
C LEU A 6 -12.91 2.57 -2.24
N ASP A 7 -12.72 2.84 -3.52
CA ASP A 7 -13.79 2.80 -4.49
C ASP A 7 -14.31 1.35 -4.64
N PRO A 8 -15.63 1.10 -4.61
CA PRO A 8 -16.19 -0.24 -4.79
C PRO A 8 -15.77 -0.96 -6.07
N ASP A 9 -15.43 -0.22 -7.14
CA ASP A 9 -14.95 -0.80 -8.40
C ASP A 9 -13.45 -1.10 -8.38
N VAL A 10 -12.73 -0.67 -7.34
CA VAL A 10 -11.27 -0.80 -7.20
C VAL A 10 -10.89 -1.75 -6.07
N ALA A 11 -11.48 -1.59 -4.89
CA ALA A 11 -11.13 -2.30 -3.68
C ALA A 11 -11.86 -3.64 -3.56
N GLU A 12 -11.20 -4.65 -2.99
CA GLU A 12 -11.81 -5.97 -2.74
C GLU A 12 -12.91 -5.94 -1.67
N ARG A 13 -12.75 -5.13 -0.62
CA ARG A 13 -13.72 -5.03 0.49
C ARG A 13 -13.66 -3.65 1.19
N PRO A 14 -14.14 -2.59 0.53
CA PRO A 14 -13.95 -1.21 0.96
C PRO A 14 -14.62 -0.86 2.30
N GLU A 15 -15.72 -1.52 2.65
CA GLU A 15 -16.44 -1.34 3.93
C GLU A 15 -15.58 -1.65 5.16
N ASP A 16 -14.59 -2.52 4.99
CA ASP A 16 -13.60 -2.90 6.01
C ASP A 16 -12.26 -2.15 5.83
N LEU A 17 -12.23 -1.15 4.94
CA LEU A 17 -11.05 -0.42 4.48
C LEU A 17 -10.03 -1.27 3.72
N VAL A 18 -10.39 -2.50 3.33
CA VAL A 18 -9.49 -3.45 2.67
C VAL A 18 -9.48 -3.19 1.17
N VAL A 19 -8.27 -2.99 0.66
CA VAL A 19 -8.00 -2.68 -0.75
C VAL A 19 -7.71 -3.96 -1.53
N TYR A 20 -6.70 -4.74 -1.11
CA TYR A 20 -6.34 -6.03 -1.72
C TYR A 20 -5.41 -6.85 -0.84
N GLY A 21 -5.14 -8.09 -1.24
CA GLY A 21 -4.09 -8.93 -0.63
C GLY A 21 -4.45 -9.40 0.78
N GLY A 22 -5.71 -9.80 0.97
CA GLY A 22 -6.25 -10.33 2.22
C GLY A 22 -6.70 -9.23 3.17
N ILE A 23 -5.76 -8.62 3.91
CA ILE A 23 -6.06 -7.57 4.90
C ILE A 23 -5.31 -6.26 4.64
N GLY A 24 -4.83 -6.04 3.41
CA GLY A 24 -4.16 -4.81 3.01
C GLY A 24 -5.13 -3.63 3.02
N LYS A 25 -4.98 -2.69 3.96
CA LYS A 25 -5.93 -1.60 4.21
C LYS A 25 -5.40 -0.22 3.79
N ALA A 26 -6.32 0.69 3.47
CA ALA A 26 -6.01 2.09 3.17
C ALA A 26 -5.79 2.96 4.42
N ALA A 27 -6.48 2.64 5.53
CA ALA A 27 -6.36 3.29 6.83
C ALA A 27 -6.64 2.27 7.95
N ARG A 28 -6.18 2.57 9.17
CA ARG A 28 -6.24 1.62 10.30
C ARG A 28 -7.66 1.24 10.68
N ASN A 29 -8.52 2.25 10.74
CA ASN A 29 -9.94 2.17 11.07
C ASN A 29 -10.64 3.44 10.54
N TRP A 30 -11.98 3.43 10.54
CA TRP A 30 -12.77 4.54 10.02
C TRP A 30 -12.47 5.89 10.70
N PRO A 31 -12.33 5.98 12.04
CA PRO A 31 -11.89 7.23 12.68
C PRO A 31 -10.54 7.74 12.17
N ALA A 32 -9.57 6.85 11.95
CA ALA A 32 -8.28 7.23 11.38
C ALA A 32 -8.41 7.70 9.92
N PHE A 33 -9.26 7.05 9.13
CA PHE A 33 -9.55 7.46 7.75
C PHE A 33 -10.14 8.88 7.70
N GLU A 34 -11.17 9.16 8.50
CA GLU A 34 -11.77 10.49 8.56
C GLU A 34 -10.78 11.55 9.06
N ALA A 35 -9.96 11.22 10.06
CA ALA A 35 -8.92 12.11 10.54
C ALA A 35 -7.84 12.39 9.47
N ILE A 36 -7.51 11.41 8.61
CA ILE A 36 -6.60 11.62 7.47
C ILE A 36 -7.24 12.59 6.47
N LEU A 37 -8.52 12.39 6.11
CA LEU A 37 -9.21 13.28 5.18
C LEU A 37 -9.30 14.71 5.73
N ASP A 38 -9.64 14.88 7.00
CA ASP A 38 -9.67 16.20 7.65
C ASP A 38 -8.29 16.86 7.67
N SER A 39 -7.26 16.10 8.03
CA SER A 39 -5.86 16.59 8.04
C SER A 39 -5.43 17.05 6.64
N LEU A 40 -5.67 16.24 5.60
CA LEU A 40 -5.29 16.56 4.22
C LEU A 40 -6.01 17.79 3.68
N ARG A 41 -7.27 18.04 4.07
CA ARG A 41 -8.02 19.24 3.66
C ARG A 41 -7.48 20.53 4.29
N LYS A 42 -6.87 20.42 5.47
CA LYS A 42 -6.35 21.56 6.25
C LYS A 42 -4.84 21.76 6.08
N LEU A 43 -4.13 20.80 5.50
CA LEU A 43 -2.67 20.78 5.41
C LEU A 43 -2.15 21.96 4.57
N HIS A 44 -1.25 22.76 5.13
CA HIS A 44 -0.61 23.85 4.40
C HIS A 44 0.48 23.34 3.43
N ALA A 45 0.81 24.16 2.44
CA ALA A 45 1.78 23.82 1.38
C ALA A 45 3.20 23.57 1.90
N ASP A 46 3.53 24.03 3.10
CA ASP A 46 4.81 23.84 3.79
C ASP A 46 4.70 22.94 5.03
N GLU A 47 3.61 22.19 5.21
CA GLU A 47 3.45 21.17 6.27
C GLU A 47 3.37 19.72 5.77
N THR A 48 4.00 18.79 6.48
CA THR A 48 3.98 17.35 6.17
C THR A 48 3.16 16.57 7.20
N LEU A 49 2.18 15.80 6.74
CA LEU A 49 1.42 14.84 7.54
C LEU A 49 2.20 13.54 7.72
N LEU A 50 2.29 13.04 8.96
CA LEU A 50 2.85 11.74 9.30
C LEU A 50 1.73 10.72 9.51
N VAL A 51 1.80 9.60 8.79
CA VAL A 51 0.89 8.47 8.92
C VAL A 51 1.67 7.24 9.39
N GLN A 52 1.34 6.74 10.58
CA GLN A 52 1.94 5.54 11.15
C GLN A 52 0.91 4.41 11.12
N SER A 53 1.21 3.32 10.43
CA SER A 53 0.32 2.16 10.23
C SER A 53 -1.14 2.58 10.03
N GLY A 54 -1.38 3.42 9.01
CA GLY A 54 -2.71 3.91 8.62
C GLY A 54 -3.40 4.86 9.60
N LYS A 55 -2.68 5.45 10.56
CA LYS A 55 -3.21 6.45 11.50
C LYS A 55 -2.46 7.78 11.35
N PRO A 56 -3.16 8.92 11.25
CA PRO A 56 -2.50 10.23 11.26
C PRO A 56 -2.01 10.53 12.67
N VAL A 57 -0.70 10.77 12.84
CA VAL A 57 -0.07 10.92 14.16
C VAL A 57 0.53 12.30 14.42
N GLY A 58 0.70 13.12 13.39
CA GLY A 58 1.20 14.48 13.56
C GLY A 58 1.37 15.21 12.24
N ILE A 59 1.40 16.53 12.32
CA ILE A 59 1.70 17.44 11.22
C ILE A 59 2.87 18.32 11.67
N PHE A 60 3.89 18.45 10.82
CA PHE A 60 5.06 19.27 11.09
C PHE A 60 5.31 20.22 9.93
N ARG A 61 5.70 21.45 10.25
CA ARG A 61 6.19 22.38 9.25
C ARG A 61 7.52 21.87 8.68
N THR A 62 7.61 21.82 7.37
CA THR A 62 8.77 21.42 6.57
C THR A 62 9.07 22.55 5.57
N HIS A 63 8.85 22.32 4.27
CA HIS A 63 8.97 23.31 3.21
C HIS A 63 8.12 22.89 2.00
N ALA A 64 7.97 23.79 1.01
CA ALA A 64 7.10 23.58 -0.15
C ALA A 64 7.50 22.36 -0.99
N ASP A 65 8.80 22.12 -1.15
CA ASP A 65 9.33 21.00 -1.94
C ASP A 65 9.39 19.66 -1.17
N ALA A 66 9.01 19.65 0.10
CA ALA A 66 8.96 18.43 0.90
C ALA A 66 7.72 17.59 0.54
N PRO A 67 7.75 16.26 0.75
CA PRO A 67 6.54 15.44 0.65
C PRO A 67 5.43 15.97 1.55
N ARG A 68 4.20 16.05 1.01
CA ARG A 68 3.02 16.42 1.80
C ARG A 68 2.63 15.35 2.83
N VAL A 69 2.93 14.09 2.54
CA VAL A 69 2.61 12.96 3.42
C VAL A 69 3.80 12.02 3.47
N LEU A 70 4.18 11.61 4.68
CA LEU A 70 5.14 10.53 4.94
C LEU A 70 4.42 9.38 5.63
N ILE A 71 4.62 8.17 5.11
CA ILE A 71 3.88 6.98 5.54
C ILE A 71 4.87 5.89 5.93
N ALA A 72 4.70 5.33 7.13
CA ALA A 72 5.40 4.14 7.60
C ALA A 72 4.37 3.14 8.11
N ASN A 73 4.16 2.05 7.36
CA ASN A 73 3.15 1.05 7.66
C ASN A 73 3.80 -0.29 7.99
N SER A 74 3.24 -0.97 8.99
CA SER A 74 3.51 -2.37 9.29
C SER A 74 4.96 -2.70 9.71
N ASN A 75 5.78 -1.68 10.00
CA ASN A 75 7.15 -1.89 10.44
C ASN A 75 7.19 -2.41 11.89
N LEU A 76 7.90 -3.52 12.09
CA LEU A 76 8.20 -4.10 13.40
C LEU A 76 9.71 -4.31 13.51
N VAL A 77 10.23 -4.22 14.74
CA VAL A 77 11.64 -4.58 15.00
C VAL A 77 11.81 -6.08 14.69
N PRO A 78 12.90 -6.53 14.03
CA PRO A 78 12.97 -7.85 13.42
C PRO A 78 12.66 -9.04 14.34
N HIS A 79 13.03 -8.96 15.62
CA HIS A 79 12.73 -10.02 16.59
C HIS A 79 11.21 -10.28 16.74
N TRP A 80 10.38 -9.25 16.55
CA TRP A 80 8.92 -9.31 16.64
C TRP A 80 8.22 -9.30 15.29
N ALA A 81 8.95 -9.36 14.17
CA ALA A 81 8.40 -9.29 12.83
C ALA A 81 7.77 -10.63 12.39
N ASN A 82 6.74 -11.07 13.12
CA ASN A 82 5.95 -12.27 12.83
C ASN A 82 4.45 -11.99 12.92
N TRP A 83 3.64 -12.90 12.36
CA TRP A 83 2.19 -12.73 12.27
C TRP A 83 1.48 -12.77 13.63
N ASP A 84 1.97 -13.57 14.58
CA ASP A 84 1.34 -13.67 15.91
C ASP A 84 1.38 -12.32 16.63
N HIS A 85 2.56 -11.67 16.66
CA HIS A 85 2.71 -10.36 17.28
C HIS A 85 2.02 -9.26 16.46
N PHE A 86 2.03 -9.34 15.13
CA PHE A 86 1.25 -8.44 14.29
C PHE A 86 -0.25 -8.49 14.68
N HIS A 87 -0.82 -9.68 14.81
CA HIS A 87 -2.24 -9.86 15.13
C HIS A 87 -2.58 -9.45 16.57
N GLU A 88 -1.66 -9.63 17.51
CA GLU A 88 -1.78 -9.08 18.86
C GLU A 88 -1.95 -7.55 18.82
N LEU A 89 -1.06 -6.86 18.10
CA LEU A 89 -1.11 -5.39 17.96
C LEU A 89 -2.33 -4.92 17.15
N ASP A 90 -2.74 -5.65 16.12
CA ASP A 90 -3.93 -5.35 15.31
C ASP A 90 -5.20 -5.42 16.16
N LYS A 91 -5.36 -6.48 16.96
CA LYS A 91 -6.46 -6.62 17.94
C LYS A 91 -6.47 -5.50 18.98
N ALA A 92 -5.30 -5.00 19.36
CA ALA A 92 -5.16 -3.84 20.25
C ALA A 92 -5.39 -2.48 19.55
N GLY A 93 -5.66 -2.45 18.23
CA GLY A 93 -5.84 -1.22 17.46
C GLY A 93 -4.54 -0.45 17.21
N LEU A 94 -3.38 -1.10 17.37
CA LEU A 94 -2.05 -0.51 17.24
C LEU A 94 -1.42 -0.76 15.87
N MET A 95 -2.01 -1.65 15.05
CA MET A 95 -1.42 -2.09 13.80
C MET A 95 -2.38 -1.98 12.61
N MET A 96 -1.80 -1.95 11.42
CA MET A 96 -2.48 -2.08 10.13
C MET A 96 -1.52 -2.78 9.18
N TYR A 97 -2.04 -3.68 8.34
CA TYR A 97 -1.28 -4.25 7.23
C TYR A 97 -1.42 -3.33 6.01
N GLY A 98 -0.31 -2.72 5.58
CA GLY A 98 -0.31 -1.75 4.48
C GLY A 98 -0.19 -2.36 3.09
N GLN A 99 0.15 -3.65 2.97
CA GLN A 99 0.58 -4.24 1.70
C GLN A 99 1.65 -3.31 1.05
N MET A 100 1.67 -3.18 -0.27
CA MET A 100 2.52 -2.26 -1.02
C MET A 100 1.73 -1.00 -1.33
N THR A 101 0.67 -1.11 -2.14
CA THR A 101 -0.08 0.05 -2.65
C THR A 101 -1.39 0.33 -1.92
N ALA A 102 -1.81 -0.55 -1.01
CA ALA A 102 -3.03 -0.37 -0.22
C ALA A 102 -2.86 0.78 0.79
N GLY A 103 -1.83 0.70 1.64
CA GLY A 103 -1.53 1.70 2.67
C GLY A 103 -0.78 2.92 2.16
N SER A 104 -0.31 2.92 0.91
CA SER A 104 0.36 4.06 0.25
C SER A 104 -0.51 4.79 -0.78
N TRP A 105 -1.78 4.40 -0.88
CA TRP A 105 -2.82 5.11 -1.65
C TRP A 105 -2.50 5.27 -3.14
N ILE A 106 -2.11 4.19 -3.81
CA ILE A 106 -1.82 4.22 -5.25
C ILE A 106 -2.27 2.92 -5.95
N TYR A 107 -3.22 2.21 -5.38
CA TYR A 107 -3.79 1.03 -6.01
C TYR A 107 -4.78 1.45 -7.10
N ILE A 108 -4.67 0.81 -8.26
CA ILE A 108 -5.43 1.13 -9.48
C ILE A 108 -6.21 -0.08 -10.00
N GLY A 109 -6.58 -0.97 -9.07
CA GLY A 109 -7.21 -2.25 -9.41
C GLY A 109 -6.25 -3.22 -10.08
N ALA A 110 -6.81 -4.24 -10.73
CA ALA A 110 -6.06 -5.34 -11.33
C ALA A 110 -5.07 -4.88 -12.41
N GLN A 111 -5.30 -3.75 -13.08
CA GLN A 111 -4.40 -3.24 -14.13
C GLN A 111 -2.95 -3.12 -13.65
N GLY A 112 -2.74 -2.77 -12.37
CA GLY A 112 -1.40 -2.61 -11.80
C GLY A 112 -0.51 -3.85 -11.90
N ILE A 113 -1.07 -5.05 -11.92
CA ILE A 113 -0.31 -6.31 -12.01
C ILE A 113 -0.37 -6.97 -13.39
N VAL A 114 -1.35 -6.61 -14.22
CA VAL A 114 -1.54 -7.19 -15.57
C VAL A 114 -0.29 -7.01 -16.43
N GLN A 115 0.30 -5.81 -16.48
CA GLN A 115 1.49 -5.56 -17.29
C GLN A 115 2.70 -6.38 -16.79
N GLY A 116 2.98 -6.37 -15.48
CA GLY A 116 4.10 -7.15 -14.92
C GLY A 116 3.97 -8.66 -15.15
N THR A 117 2.74 -9.17 -15.08
CA THR A 117 2.44 -10.59 -15.35
C THR A 117 2.65 -10.92 -16.83
N TYR A 118 2.13 -10.07 -17.73
CA TYR A 118 2.33 -10.18 -19.16
C TYR A 118 3.83 -10.20 -19.52
N GLU A 119 4.61 -9.24 -19.01
CA GLU A 119 6.05 -9.14 -19.29
C GLU A 119 6.82 -10.37 -18.80
N THR A 120 6.43 -10.92 -17.65
CA THR A 120 7.06 -12.14 -17.11
C THR A 120 6.84 -13.33 -18.04
N PHE A 121 5.60 -13.55 -18.48
CA PHE A 121 5.30 -14.63 -19.43
C PHE A 121 5.93 -14.40 -20.80
N ALA A 122 5.88 -13.17 -21.32
CA ALA A 122 6.53 -12.80 -22.57
C ALA A 122 8.04 -13.10 -22.52
N LYS A 123 8.70 -12.75 -21.40
CA LYS A 123 10.12 -13.03 -21.21
C LYS A 123 10.43 -14.52 -21.10
N GLN A 124 9.60 -15.29 -20.40
CA GLN A 124 9.76 -16.74 -20.27
C GLN A 124 9.60 -17.46 -21.62
N VAL A 125 8.63 -17.04 -22.44
CA VAL A 125 8.46 -17.59 -23.79
C VAL A 125 9.69 -17.24 -24.64
N ALA A 126 10.12 -15.99 -24.65
CA ALA A 126 11.29 -15.55 -25.42
C ALA A 126 12.59 -16.28 -25.02
N SER A 127 12.82 -16.47 -23.73
CA SER A 127 14.01 -17.21 -23.23
C SER A 127 13.96 -18.69 -23.61
N THR A 128 12.80 -19.32 -23.48
CA THR A 128 12.60 -20.74 -23.82
C THR A 128 12.75 -20.97 -25.33
N THR A 129 12.17 -20.11 -26.18
CA THR A 129 12.36 -20.18 -27.63
C THR A 129 13.83 -20.04 -28.01
N THR A 130 14.56 -19.10 -27.39
CA THR A 130 15.99 -18.92 -27.64
C THR A 130 16.78 -20.19 -27.26
N ALA A 131 16.47 -20.80 -26.12
CA ALA A 131 17.11 -22.05 -25.68
C ALA A 131 16.81 -23.22 -26.63
N ILE A 132 15.56 -23.39 -27.08
CA ILE A 132 15.18 -24.44 -28.04
C ILE A 132 15.89 -24.25 -29.38
N CYS A 133 15.95 -23.01 -29.90
CA CYS A 133 16.68 -22.71 -31.13
C CYS A 133 18.19 -22.97 -30.99
N ALA A 134 18.77 -22.75 -29.81
CA ALA A 134 20.18 -23.07 -29.54
C ALA A 134 20.44 -24.59 -29.44
N VAL A 135 19.46 -25.38 -28.96
CA VAL A 135 19.57 -26.85 -28.87
C VAL A 135 19.30 -27.53 -30.21
N ASN A 136 18.36 -27.02 -31.00
CA ASN A 136 17.99 -27.58 -32.32
C ASN A 136 18.84 -27.00 -33.47
N GLY A 137 19.88 -26.22 -33.14
CA GLY A 137 20.89 -25.70 -34.05
C GLY A 137 22.11 -26.61 -34.15
N SER A 138 21.89 -27.86 -34.56
CA SER A 138 22.82 -28.74 -35.29
C SER A 138 21.99 -29.59 -36.25
#